data_AF-A0A4Y2UKC2-F1
#
_entry.id   AF-A0A4Y2UKC2-F1
#
_cell.length_a   1.000
_cell.length_b   1.000
_cell.length_c   1.000
_cell.angle_alpha   90.00
_cell.angle_beta   90.00
_cell.angle_gamma   90.00
#
_symmetry.space_group_name_H-M   'P 1'
#
loop_
_entity.id
_entity.type
_entity.pdbx_description
1 polymer ?
#
loop_
_entity_poly.entity_id
_entity_poly.type
_entity_poly.pdbx_seq_one_letter_code
_entity_poly.pdbx_strand_id
1 'polypeptide(L)'
;MDNFKELETILIDVESSDINSLELCDEISVVCSLLEKDLPPLGVLKLIAKMNFAPKLSISLRILLTLPISVASGERSFSKPKIITNYLRTTLSQTRLSDLAILGIQYELSKSLDVSELIRDFSELKVRKKHSSELYSC
;
A
#
# COMPACT_ATOMS: atom_id res chain seq x y z
N MET A 1 -29.10 -14.23 -4.14
CA MET A 1 -28.87 -13.45 -2.90
C MET A 1 -27.79 -14.12 -2.05
N ASP A 2 -26.96 -14.98 -2.65
CA ASP A 2 -26.16 -15.96 -1.92
C ASP A 2 -24.70 -15.50 -1.74
N ASN A 3 -24.21 -14.62 -2.61
CA ASN A 3 -22.85 -14.06 -2.52
C ASN A 3 -22.62 -13.06 -1.37
N PHE A 4 -23.68 -12.47 -0.80
CA PHE A 4 -23.52 -11.48 0.28
C PHE A 4 -23.25 -12.14 1.66
N LYS A 5 -23.84 -13.31 1.90
CA LYS A 5 -23.60 -14.09 3.14
C LYS A 5 -22.18 -14.64 3.23
N GLU A 6 -21.59 -14.96 2.08
CA GLU A 6 -20.23 -15.49 2.02
C GLU A 6 -19.19 -14.41 2.36
N LEU A 7 -19.44 -13.16 1.93
CA LEU A 7 -18.60 -12.02 2.29
C LEU A 7 -18.71 -11.65 3.77
N GLU A 8 -19.91 -11.76 4.35
CA GLU A 8 -20.17 -11.55 5.77
C GLU A 8 -19.40 -12.56 6.65
N THR A 9 -19.29 -13.82 6.20
CA THR A 9 -18.58 -14.86 6.95
C THR A 9 -17.05 -14.68 6.92
N ILE A 10 -16.50 -14.11 5.85
CA ILE A 10 -15.05 -13.91 5.68
C ILE A 10 -14.52 -12.70 6.48
N LEU A 11 -15.38 -11.74 6.80
CA LEU A 11 -15.00 -10.45 7.41
C LEU A 11 -15.34 -10.36 8.91
N ILE A 12 -15.85 -11.43 9.54
CA ILE A 12 -16.10 -11.45 10.99
C ILE A 12 -14.81 -11.84 11.72
N ASP A 13 -14.12 -10.84 12.27
CA ASP A 13 -13.13 -11.07 13.33
C ASP A 13 -13.80 -10.87 14.70
N VAL A 14 -14.03 -12.02 15.33
CA VAL A 14 -14.13 -12.34 16.76
C VAL A 14 -15.06 -11.57 17.72
N GLU A 15 -15.30 -10.25 17.74
CA GLU A 15 -16.25 -9.73 18.76
C GLU A 15 -16.82 -8.30 18.62
N SER A 16 -16.47 -7.55 17.58
CA SER A 16 -17.19 -6.31 17.28
C SER A 16 -17.02 -6.01 15.81
N SER A 17 -18.10 -6.12 15.03
CA SER A 17 -18.09 -5.57 13.68
C SER A 17 -17.85 -4.05 13.82
N ASP A 18 -16.71 -3.55 13.31
CA ASP A 18 -16.42 -2.11 13.26
C ASP A 18 -17.54 -1.31 12.56
N ILE A 19 -18.36 -2.01 11.78
CA ILE A 19 -19.55 -1.50 11.10
C ILE A 19 -20.73 -2.40 11.48
N ASN A 20 -21.65 -1.89 12.30
CA ASN A 20 -22.91 -2.56 12.57
C ASN A 20 -23.77 -2.59 11.28
N SER A 21 -23.92 -3.78 10.71
CA SER A 21 -24.62 -4.00 9.44
C SER A 21 -26.10 -3.57 9.50
N LEU A 22 -26.77 -3.74 10.64
CA LEU A 22 -28.18 -3.36 10.81
C LEU A 22 -28.35 -1.84 10.73
N GLU A 23 -27.53 -1.10 11.49
CA GLU A 23 -27.56 0.37 11.49
C GLU A 23 -27.14 0.97 10.14
N LEU A 24 -26.22 0.31 9.43
CA LEU A 24 -25.85 0.70 8.06
C LEU A 24 -27.03 0.50 7.10
N CYS A 25 -27.76 -0.61 7.21
CA CYS A 25 -28.95 -0.86 6.40
C CYS A 25 -30.04 0.17 6.65
N ASP A 26 -30.24 0.57 7.90
CA ASP A 26 -31.21 1.62 8.26
C ASP A 26 -30.82 2.97 7.64
N GLU A 27 -29.55 3.37 7.74
CA GLU A 27 -29.04 4.58 7.10
C GLU A 27 -29.19 4.54 5.58
N ILE A 28 -28.90 3.40 4.94
CA ILE A 28 -29.08 3.21 3.50
C ILE A 28 -30.56 3.32 3.13
N SER A 29 -31.46 2.73 3.91
CA SER A 29 -32.90 2.80 3.64
C SER A 29 -33.42 4.23 3.70
N VAL A 30 -32.98 5.00 4.71
CA VAL A 30 -33.30 6.44 4.83
C VAL A 30 -32.75 7.22 3.64
N VAL A 31 -31.50 7.02 3.25
CA VAL A 31 -30.89 7.72 2.11
C VAL A 31 -31.60 7.34 0.79
N CYS A 32 -31.90 6.07 0.57
CA CYS A 32 -32.65 5.58 -0.59
C CYS A 32 -34.05 6.20 -0.69
N SER A 33 -34.71 6.45 0.45
CA SER A 33 -36.01 7.13 0.46
C SER A 33 -35.94 8.62 0.09
N LEU A 34 -34.76 9.24 0.21
CA LEU A 34 -34.50 10.65 -0.09
C LEU A 34 -33.88 10.87 -1.48
N LEU A 35 -33.47 9.79 -2.16
CA LEU A 35 -32.88 9.86 -3.48
C LEU A 35 -33.96 9.87 -4.57
N GLU A 36 -33.96 10.91 -5.40
CA GLU A 36 -34.72 10.91 -6.67
C GLU A 36 -34.09 9.89 -7.63
N LYS A 37 -34.94 9.12 -8.34
CA LYS A 37 -34.56 7.88 -9.04
C LYS A 37 -33.58 8.03 -10.22
N ASP A 38 -33.18 9.24 -10.60
CA ASP A 38 -32.41 9.49 -11.82
C ASP A 38 -31.09 10.26 -11.60
N LEU A 39 -30.54 10.23 -10.37
CA LEU A 39 -29.32 10.97 -10.07
C LEU A 39 -28.06 10.20 -10.51
N PRO A 40 -27.10 10.84 -11.21
CA PRO A 40 -25.85 10.18 -11.58
C PRO A 40 -25.06 9.74 -10.34
N PRO A 41 -24.25 8.66 -10.40
CA PRO A 41 -23.51 8.15 -9.24
C PRO A 41 -22.66 9.21 -8.51
N LEU A 42 -22.09 10.16 -9.27
CA LEU A 42 -21.35 11.29 -8.71
C LEU A 42 -22.25 12.30 -7.97
N GLY A 43 -23.47 12.50 -8.44
CA GLY A 43 -24.48 13.33 -7.80
C GLY A 43 -24.96 12.71 -6.49
N VAL A 44 -25.21 11.39 -6.50
CA VAL A 44 -25.53 10.60 -5.31
C VAL A 44 -24.42 10.70 -4.27
N LEU A 45 -23.17 10.50 -4.69
CA LEU A 45 -22.01 10.57 -3.79
C LEU A 45 -21.84 11.98 -3.17
N LYS A 46 -22.03 13.05 -3.96
CA LYS A 46 -21.99 14.43 -3.45
C LYS A 46 -23.13 14.72 -2.48
N LEU A 47 -24.33 14.20 -2.74
CA LEU A 47 -25.47 14.34 -1.84
C LEU A 47 -25.21 13.64 -0.51
N ILE A 48 -24.78 12.38 -0.56
CA ILE A 48 -24.43 11.60 0.64
C ILE A 48 -23.28 12.26 1.42
N ALA A 49 -22.27 12.79 0.73
CA ALA A 49 -21.17 13.52 1.38
C ALA A 49 -21.62 14.84 2.03
N LYS A 50 -22.71 15.44 1.55
CA LYS A 50 -23.30 16.67 2.10
C LYS A 50 -24.31 16.37 3.22
N MET A 51 -24.90 15.18 3.23
CA MET A 51 -25.87 14.75 4.23
C MET A 51 -25.15 14.21 5.46
N ASN A 52 -25.25 14.93 6.58
CA ASN A 52 -24.58 14.58 7.82
C ASN A 52 -25.34 13.54 8.68
N PHE A 53 -26.45 12.99 8.17
CA PHE A 53 -27.32 12.07 8.91
C PHE A 53 -26.90 10.59 8.79
N ALA A 54 -26.01 10.25 7.83
CA ALA A 54 -25.57 8.88 7.57
C ALA A 54 -24.03 8.72 7.68
N PRO A 55 -23.46 8.88 8.89
CA PRO A 55 -22.02 8.75 9.10
C PRO A 55 -21.54 7.33 8.84
N LYS A 56 -22.37 6.32 9.15
CA LYS A 56 -22.23 4.88 8.84
C LYS A 56 -21.83 4.67 7.38
N LEU A 57 -22.78 5.05 6.53
CA LEU A 57 -22.71 4.92 5.08
C LEU A 57 -21.54 5.69 4.49
N SER A 58 -21.26 6.89 4.98
CA SER A 58 -20.13 7.71 4.53
C SER A 58 -18.77 7.06 4.81
N ILE A 59 -18.61 6.41 5.96
CA ILE A 59 -17.39 5.65 6.29
C ILE A 59 -17.27 4.42 5.39
N SER A 60 -18.34 3.63 5.24
CA SER A 60 -18.35 2.44 4.39
C SER A 60 -18.03 2.77 2.93
N LEU A 61 -18.61 3.83 2.37
CA LEU A 61 -18.32 4.29 1.00
C LEU A 61 -16.87 4.75 0.85
N ARG A 62 -16.31 5.47 1.84
CA ARG A 62 -14.90 5.87 1.82
C ARG A 62 -13.97 4.67 1.82
N ILE A 63 -14.23 3.66 2.65
CA ILE A 63 -13.45 2.42 2.67
C ILE A 63 -13.58 1.70 1.31
N LEU A 64 -14.80 1.52 0.82
CA LEU A 64 -15.07 0.86 -0.46
C LEU A 64 -14.40 1.55 -1.66
N LEU A 65 -14.32 2.89 -1.66
CA LEU A 65 -13.65 3.64 -2.73
C LEU A 65 -12.13 3.66 -2.55
N THR A 66 -11.63 3.64 -1.32
CA THR A 66 -10.20 3.70 -1.02
C THR A 66 -9.51 2.35 -1.22
N LEU A 67 -10.17 1.24 -0.88
CA LEU A 67 -9.61 -0.11 -1.03
C LEU A 67 -9.15 -0.43 -2.48
N PRO A 68 -10.00 -0.33 -3.53
CA PRO A 68 -9.58 -0.62 -4.89
C PRO A 68 -8.59 0.41 -5.42
N ILE A 69 -8.69 1.69 -5.02
CA ILE A 69 -7.71 2.73 -5.37
C ILE A 69 -6.35 2.44 -4.75
N SER A 70 -6.31 2.03 -3.49
CA SER A 70 -5.08 1.72 -2.77
C SER A 70 -4.47 0.42 -3.27
N VAL A 71 -5.29 -0.59 -3.58
CA VAL A 71 -4.83 -1.85 -4.18
C VAL A 71 -4.26 -1.58 -5.57
N ALA A 72 -4.98 -0.89 -6.45
CA ALA A 72 -4.50 -0.57 -7.80
C ALA A 72 -3.26 0.36 -7.78
N SER A 73 -3.22 1.34 -6.87
CA SER A 73 -2.05 2.21 -6.67
C SER A 73 -0.86 1.43 -6.11
N GLY A 74 -1.11 0.51 -5.17
CA GLY A 74 -0.13 -0.42 -4.63
C GLY A 74 0.43 -1.33 -5.71
N GLU A 75 -0.42 -2.05 -6.43
CA GLU A 75 -0.05 -2.90 -7.57
C GLU A 75 0.76 -2.12 -8.60
N ARG A 76 0.31 -0.91 -8.97
CA ARG A 76 1.04 -0.03 -9.90
C ARG A 76 2.40 0.38 -9.34
N SER A 77 2.47 0.76 -8.06
CA SER A 77 3.71 1.21 -7.41
C SER A 77 4.70 0.06 -7.22
N PHE A 78 4.22 -1.15 -6.90
CA PHE A 78 5.04 -2.35 -6.72
C PHE A 78 5.34 -3.08 -8.04
N SER A 79 4.61 -2.81 -9.13
CA SER A 79 4.89 -3.40 -10.44
C SER A 79 6.24 -2.97 -11.01
N LYS A 80 6.61 -1.69 -10.88
CA LYS A 80 7.87 -1.13 -11.39
C LYS A 80 9.11 -1.77 -10.74
N PRO A 81 9.25 -1.79 -9.40
CA PRO A 81 10.37 -2.46 -8.75
C PRO A 81 10.34 -3.97 -8.98
N LYS A 82 9.17 -4.62 -9.11
CA LYS A 82 9.09 -6.05 -9.45
C LYS A 82 9.69 -6.37 -10.83
N ILE A 83 9.44 -5.52 -11.83
CA ILE A 83 10.03 -5.68 -13.18
C ILE A 83 11.55 -5.49 -13.14
N ILE A 84 12.01 -4.42 -12.47
CA ILE A 84 13.44 -4.10 -12.35
C ILE A 84 14.18 -5.20 -11.58
N THR A 85 13.62 -5.66 -10.46
CA THR A 85 14.20 -6.76 -9.67
C THR A 85 14.18 -8.09 -10.43
N ASN A 86 13.19 -8.36 -11.28
CA ASN A 86 13.19 -9.56 -12.11
C ASN A 86 14.32 -9.57 -13.15
N TYR A 87 14.53 -8.45 -13.84
CA TYR A 87 15.64 -8.28 -14.79
C TYR A 87 17.02 -8.36 -14.12
N LEU A 88 17.14 -7.79 -12.91
CA LEU A 88 18.39 -7.81 -12.16
C LEU A 88 18.66 -9.18 -11.52
N ARG A 89 17.64 -9.94 -11.10
CA ARG A 89 17.80 -11.30 -10.53
C ARG A 89 18.42 -12.26 -11.53
N THR A 90 18.12 -12.12 -12.82
CA THR A 90 18.72 -12.95 -13.87
C THR A 90 20.19 -12.59 -14.13
N THR A 91 20.68 -11.48 -13.58
CA THR A 91 22.03 -10.95 -13.82
C THR A 91 22.89 -10.89 -12.55
N LEU A 92 22.29 -10.87 -11.34
CA LEU A 92 22.94 -10.65 -10.04
C LEU A 92 22.60 -11.73 -9.01
N SER A 93 23.47 -11.91 -8.01
CA SER A 93 23.22 -12.80 -6.87
C SER A 93 22.06 -12.29 -5.99
N GLN A 94 21.35 -13.21 -5.31
CA GLN A 94 20.15 -12.89 -4.51
C GLN A 94 20.42 -11.81 -3.43
N THR A 95 21.58 -11.84 -2.77
CA THR A 95 21.95 -10.85 -1.75
C THR A 95 22.05 -9.44 -2.33
N ARG A 96 22.76 -9.29 -3.46
CA ARG A 96 22.92 -7.99 -4.13
C ARG A 96 21.60 -7.46 -4.65
N LEU A 97 20.70 -8.35 -5.05
CA LEU A 97 19.36 -7.99 -5.50
C LEU A 97 18.50 -7.45 -4.37
N SER A 98 18.51 -8.11 -3.21
CA SER A 98 17.76 -7.67 -2.02
C SER A 98 18.23 -6.28 -1.56
N ASP A 99 19.55 -6.06 -1.51
CA ASP A 99 20.13 -4.76 -1.14
C ASP A 99 19.66 -3.64 -2.10
N LEU A 100 19.65 -3.93 -3.40
CA LEU A 100 19.23 -2.97 -4.42
C LEU A 100 17.71 -2.73 -4.42
N ALA A 101 16.91 -3.72 -4.07
CA ALA A 101 15.47 -3.56 -3.90
C ALA A 101 15.16 -2.61 -2.74
N ILE A 102 15.90 -2.69 -1.63
CA ILE A 102 15.77 -1.78 -0.48
C ILE A 102 16.11 -0.34 -0.91
N LEU A 103 17.22 -0.15 -1.63
CA LEU A 103 17.61 1.14 -2.23
C LEU A 103 16.53 1.70 -3.18
N GLY A 104 15.90 0.84 -3.98
CA GLY A 104 14.82 1.24 -4.90
C GLY A 104 13.52 1.64 -4.19
N ILE A 105 13.18 0.98 -3.07
CA ILE A 105 12.03 1.36 -2.23
C ILE A 105 12.32 2.70 -1.53
N GLN A 106 13.54 2.87 -1.04
CA GLN A 106 14.01 4.09 -0.39
C GLN A 106 14.67 5.04 -1.39
N TYR A 107 14.15 5.13 -2.61
CA TYR A 107 14.79 5.89 -3.68
C TYR A 107 15.00 7.37 -3.32
N GLU A 108 14.01 8.02 -2.70
CA GLU A 108 14.11 9.43 -2.30
C GLU A 108 15.22 9.67 -1.27
N LEU A 109 15.37 8.77 -0.30
CA LEU A 109 16.46 8.82 0.66
C LEU A 109 17.80 8.52 -0.02
N SER A 110 17.81 7.53 -0.91
CA SER A 110 19.00 7.11 -1.63
C SER A 110 19.53 8.17 -2.58
N LYS A 111 18.66 9.05 -3.10
CA LYS A 111 19.04 10.19 -3.92
C LYS A 111 19.85 11.24 -3.16
N SER A 112 19.71 11.30 -1.84
CA SER A 112 20.47 12.22 -0.97
C SER A 112 21.85 11.69 -0.58
N LEU A 113 22.16 10.42 -0.88
CA LEU A 113 23.49 9.85 -0.63
C LEU A 113 24.50 10.38 -1.65
N ASP A 114 25.63 10.90 -1.18
CA ASP A 114 26.78 11.17 -2.05
C ASP A 114 27.50 9.85 -2.37
N VAL A 115 27.37 9.43 -3.62
CA VAL A 115 28.03 8.23 -4.14
C VAL A 115 29.55 8.37 -4.09
N SER A 116 30.09 9.60 -4.21
CA SER A 116 31.53 9.85 -4.18
C SER A 116 32.11 9.62 -2.79
N GLU A 117 31.42 10.13 -1.77
CA GLU A 117 31.73 9.85 -0.36
C GLU A 117 31.61 8.36 -0.05
N LEU A 118 30.53 7.71 -0.49
CA LEU A 118 30.33 6.27 -0.30
C LEU A 118 31.47 5.44 -0.91
N ILE A 119 31.91 5.78 -2.13
CA ILE A 119 33.03 5.10 -2.80
C ILE A 119 34.33 5.31 -2.02
N ARG A 120 34.58 6.54 -1.54
CA ARG A 120 35.75 6.86 -0.73
C ARG A 120 35.77 6.02 0.54
N ASP A 121 34.68 5.99 1.30
CA ASP A 121 34.55 5.19 2.52
C ASP A 121 34.74 3.69 2.24
N PHE A 122 34.15 3.17 1.16
CA PHE A 122 34.32 1.78 0.77
C PHE A 122 35.78 1.45 0.40
N SER A 123 36.47 2.39 -0.26
CA SER A 123 37.88 2.24 -0.63
C SER A 123 38.79 2.25 0.60
N GLU A 124 38.56 3.14 1.57
CA GLU A 124 39.30 3.23 2.82
C GLU A 124 39.12 1.96 3.67
N LEU A 125 37.90 1.44 3.77
CA LEU A 125 37.61 0.18 4.47
C LEU A 125 38.31 -1.03 3.83
N LYS A 126 38.43 -1.06 2.49
CA LYS A 126 39.08 -2.14 1.76
C LYS A 126 40.60 -2.10 1.95
N VAL A 127 41.19 -0.92 1.99
CA VAL A 127 42.62 -0.71 2.31
C VAL A 127 42.93 -1.14 3.73
N ARG A 128 42.07 -0.79 4.71
CA ARG A 128 42.26 -1.17 6.12
C ARG A 128 42.20 -2.69 6.34
N LYS A 129 41.31 -3.39 5.64
CA LYS A 129 41.26 -4.86 5.68
C LYS A 129 42.53 -5.47 5.10
N LYS A 130 43.03 -4.97 3.97
CA LYS A 130 44.27 -5.46 3.36
C LYS A 130 45.47 -5.29 4.31
N HIS A 131 45.60 -4.14 4.95
CA HIS A 131 46.66 -3.87 5.91
C HIS A 131 46.58 -4.76 7.17
N SER A 132 45.37 -5.00 7.70
CA SER A 132 45.17 -5.93 8.82
C SER A 132 45.47 -7.38 8.43
N SER A 133 45.08 -7.83 7.23
CA SER A 133 45.39 -9.19 6.74
C SER A 133 46.88 -9.42 6.55
N GLU A 134 47.63 -8.40 6.11
CA GLU A 134 49.08 -8.47 5.92
C GLU A 134 49.84 -8.48 7.27
N LEU A 135 49.33 -7.83 8.32
CA LEU A 135 49.94 -7.84 9.66
C LEU A 135 49.71 -9.15 10.46
N TYR A 136 48.79 -10.01 10.04
CA TYR A 136 48.56 -11.35 10.63
C TYR A 136 49.04 -12.51 9.73
N SER A 137 49.81 -12.23 8.69
CA SER A 137 50.39 -13.24 7.78
C SER A 137 51.88 -13.50 8.01
N CYS A 138 52.42 -13.13 9.19
CA CYS A 138 53.75 -13.55 9.65
C CYS A 138 53.63 -14.68 10.67
#